data_AF-A0A819JKU0-F1
#
_entry.id   AF-A0A819JKU0-F1
#
_cell.length_a   1.000
_cell.length_b   1.000
_cell.length_c   1.000
_cell.angle_alpha   90.00
_cell.angle_beta   90.00
_cell.angle_gamma   90.00
#
_symmetry.space_group_name_H-M   'P 1'
#
loop_
_entity.id
_entity.type
_entity.pdbx_description
1 polymer ?
#
loop_
_entity_poly.entity_id
_entity_poly.type
_entity_poly.pdbx_seq_one_letter_code
_entity_poly.pdbx_strand_id
1 'polypeptide(L)'
;MSIEDRQIVKTEVLLPNAEDRDKLVFILLNVFTPKECQDWIELTEQRGYNPAKVNVGYGREKLMTDFRDSDRCIIDDVNMANILFQRIESFLPKTCDGYHLVGLNERLRFLRYDPGQKFEPHMGKIAEMVFYLNTI
;
A
#
# COMPACT_ATOMS: atom_id res chain seq x y z
N MET A 1 -25.46 -14.35 2.72
CA MET A 1 -25.36 -13.30 1.69
C MET A 1 -24.18 -13.68 0.83
N SER A 2 -24.45 -14.13 -0.39
CA SER A 2 -23.50 -14.79 -1.30
C SER A 2 -22.32 -13.87 -1.65
N ILE A 3 -21.12 -14.45 -1.66
CA ILE A 3 -19.91 -13.88 -2.25
C ILE A 3 -20.14 -13.90 -3.76
N GLU A 4 -20.85 -12.90 -4.27
CA GLU A 4 -21.01 -12.72 -5.72
C GLU A 4 -19.71 -12.18 -6.31
N ASP A 5 -19.34 -12.72 -7.47
CA ASP A 5 -18.17 -12.43 -8.28
C ASP A 5 -17.89 -10.94 -8.42
N ARG A 6 -17.14 -10.35 -7.48
CA ARG A 6 -16.68 -8.97 -7.61
C ARG A 6 -15.44 -8.95 -8.48
N GLN A 7 -15.61 -8.43 -9.69
CA GLN A 7 -14.50 -8.23 -10.61
C GLN A 7 -13.64 -7.03 -10.15
N ILE A 8 -12.35 -7.28 -9.96
CA ILE A 8 -11.34 -6.22 -9.81
C ILE A 8 -11.23 -5.50 -11.16
N VAL A 9 -11.28 -4.16 -11.12
CA VAL A 9 -11.20 -3.33 -12.32
C VAL A 9 -9.86 -2.61 -12.34
N LYS A 10 -9.08 -2.83 -13.40
CA LYS A 10 -7.83 -2.11 -13.65
C LYS A 10 -8.09 -0.86 -14.48
N THR A 11 -7.59 0.27 -14.01
CA THR A 11 -7.64 1.56 -14.70
C THR A 11 -6.23 2.09 -14.88
N GLU A 12 -5.81 2.32 -16.12
CA GLU A 12 -4.52 2.94 -16.42
C GLU A 12 -4.55 4.43 -16.05
N VAL A 13 -3.41 4.96 -15.56
CA VAL A 13 -3.29 6.37 -15.17
C VAL A 13 -2.40 7.10 -16.15
N LEU A 14 -2.90 8.20 -16.72
CA LEU A 14 -2.08 9.11 -17.51
C LEU A 14 -1.34 10.05 -16.56
N LEU A 15 -0.02 9.96 -16.53
CA LEU A 15 0.80 10.82 -15.69
C LEU A 15 0.87 12.24 -16.27
N PRO A 16 0.75 13.28 -15.42
CA PRO A 16 0.63 14.66 -15.88
C PRO A 16 1.93 15.24 -16.45
N ASN A 17 3.09 14.73 -16.01
CA ASN A 17 4.39 15.24 -16.44
C ASN A 17 4.96 14.42 -17.60
N ALA A 18 5.54 15.11 -18.59
CA ALA A 18 6.13 14.44 -19.76
C ALA A 18 7.34 13.56 -19.42
N GLU A 19 8.08 13.92 -18.38
CA GLU A 19 9.25 13.17 -17.88
C GLU A 19 8.89 11.85 -17.21
N ASP A 20 7.62 11.63 -16.86
CA ASP A 20 7.15 10.43 -16.18
C ASP A 20 6.48 9.42 -17.14
N ARG A 21 6.47 9.68 -18.45
CA ARG A 21 5.69 8.88 -19.43
C ARG A 21 6.11 7.41 -19.54
N ASP A 22 7.33 7.09 -19.13
CA ASP A 22 7.87 5.73 -19.06
C ASP A 22 7.58 5.02 -17.73
N LYS A 23 7.06 5.74 -16.73
CA LYS A 23 6.69 5.17 -15.43
C LYS A 23 5.35 4.45 -15.50
N LEU A 24 5.29 3.31 -14.81
CA LEU A 24 4.08 2.49 -14.72
C LEU A 24 3.23 2.91 -13.52
N VAL A 25 2.00 3.36 -13.76
CA VAL A 25 1.00 3.62 -12.72
C VAL A 25 -0.38 3.20 -13.20
N PHE A 26 -1.08 2.43 -12.37
CA PHE A 26 -2.47 2.03 -12.60
C PHE A 26 -3.21 1.88 -11.27
N ILE A 27 -4.54 1.93 -11.31
CA ILE A 27 -5.43 1.77 -10.17
C ILE A 27 -6.13 0.41 -10.28
N LEU A 28 -6.16 -0.35 -9.19
CA LEU A 28 -7.03 -1.51 -9.04
C LEU A 28 -8.20 -1.14 -8.13
N LEU A 29 -9.38 -1.00 -8.72
CA LEU A 29 -10.62 -0.81 -7.98
C LEU A 29 -11.12 -2.16 -7.50
N ASN A 30 -11.86 -2.14 -6.39
CA ASN A 30 -12.58 -3.32 -5.88
C ASN A 30 -11.69 -4.46 -5.36
N VAL A 31 -10.42 -4.20 -5.02
CA VAL A 31 -9.51 -5.21 -4.45
C VAL A 31 -10.03 -5.78 -3.13
N PHE A 32 -10.64 -4.91 -2.29
CA PHE A 32 -11.25 -5.30 -1.02
C PHE A 32 -12.74 -4.97 -1.01
N THR A 33 -13.52 -5.82 -0.37
CA THR A 33 -14.89 -5.50 0.05
C THR A 33 -14.89 -4.50 1.21
N PRO A 34 -15.98 -3.75 1.43
CA PRO A 34 -16.09 -2.90 2.61
C PRO A 34 -15.90 -3.67 3.92
N LYS A 35 -16.38 -4.92 3.99
CA LYS A 35 -16.18 -5.79 5.15
C LYS A 35 -14.71 -6.17 5.34
N GLU A 36 -14.02 -6.55 4.28
CA GLU A 36 -12.58 -6.83 4.36
C GLU A 36 -11.79 -5.58 4.77
N CYS A 37 -12.10 -4.39 4.21
CA CYS A 37 -11.49 -3.14 4.65
C CYS A 37 -11.67 -2.94 6.17
N GLN A 38 -12.88 -3.16 6.67
CA GLN A 38 -13.18 -3.06 8.10
C GLN A 38 -12.39 -4.10 8.93
N ASP A 39 -12.29 -5.34 8.46
CA ASP A 39 -11.52 -6.41 9.12
C ASP A 39 -10.02 -6.07 9.21
N TRP A 40 -9.45 -5.50 8.14
CA TRP A 40 -8.07 -5.01 8.14
C TRP A 40 -7.86 -3.86 9.12
N ILE A 41 -8.79 -2.90 9.15
CA ILE A 41 -8.73 -1.76 10.06
C ILE A 41 -8.77 -2.26 11.50
N GLU A 42 -9.75 -3.09 11.86
CA GLU A 42 -9.90 -3.67 13.21
C GLU A 42 -8.66 -4.46 13.63
N LEU A 43 -8.12 -5.30 12.74
CA LEU A 43 -6.89 -6.05 13.00
C LEU A 43 -5.73 -5.12 13.35
N THR A 44 -5.52 -4.05 12.58
CA THR A 44 -4.38 -3.15 12.76
C THR A 44 -4.53 -2.26 14.00
N GLU A 45 -5.76 -1.83 14.31
CA GLU A 45 -6.05 -1.09 15.54
C GLU A 45 -5.79 -1.95 16.78
N GLN A 46 -6.18 -3.23 16.74
CA GLN A 46 -5.87 -4.19 17.82
C GLN A 46 -4.36 -4.44 17.98
N ARG A 47 -3.61 -4.45 16.87
CA ARG A 47 -2.13 -4.59 16.89
C ARG A 47 -1.44 -3.34 17.43
N GLY A 48 -2.08 -2.18 17.30
CA GLY A 48 -1.59 -0.90 17.78
C GLY A 48 -0.75 -0.17 16.75
N TYR A 49 -0.87 1.15 16.82
CA TYR A 49 -0.20 2.11 15.95
C TYR A 49 0.86 2.87 16.74
N ASN A 50 1.96 3.21 16.08
CA ASN A 50 3.01 4.06 16.63
C ASN A 50 3.38 5.16 15.62
N PRO A 51 3.89 6.32 16.08
CA PRO A 51 4.34 7.38 15.17
C PRO A 51 5.29 6.86 14.09
N ALA A 52 4.96 7.13 12.83
CA ALA A 52 5.68 6.63 11.69
C ALA A 52 6.98 7.42 11.47
N LYS A 53 8.11 6.86 11.92
CA LYS A 53 9.42 7.51 11.74
C LYS A 53 9.91 7.44 10.30
N VAL A 54 10.72 8.43 9.93
CA VAL A 54 11.40 8.56 8.64
C VAL A 54 12.75 7.84 8.73
N ASN A 55 13.05 6.98 7.76
CA ASN A 55 14.38 6.40 7.61
C ASN A 55 15.33 7.47 7.06
N VAL A 56 16.35 7.82 7.84
CA VAL A 56 17.34 8.85 7.49
C VAL A 56 18.69 8.23 7.06
N GLY A 57 18.67 6.95 6.68
CA GLY A 57 19.84 6.18 6.24
C GLY A 57 20.59 5.49 7.38
N TYR A 58 21.48 4.56 7.03
CA TYR A 58 22.34 3.82 7.97
C TYR A 58 21.59 3.13 9.13
N GLY A 59 20.37 2.65 8.88
CA GLY A 59 19.53 2.01 9.90
C GLY A 59 18.96 2.98 10.95
N ARG A 60 19.08 4.29 10.74
CA ARG A 60 18.59 5.30 11.67
C ARG A 60 17.19 5.77 11.27
N GLU A 61 16.37 6.00 12.28
CA GLU A 61 15.02 6.53 12.11
C GLU A 61 14.86 7.80 12.96
N LYS A 62 14.16 8.80 12.41
CA LYS A 62 13.87 10.06 13.10
C LYS A 62 12.39 10.38 13.01
N LEU A 63 11.83 10.91 14.10
CA LEU A 63 10.51 11.51 14.09
C LEU A 63 10.62 12.92 13.48
N MET A 64 9.90 13.16 12.38
CA MET A 64 9.92 14.41 11.61
C MET A 64 8.50 14.75 11.19
N THR A 65 7.67 15.23 12.11
CA THR A 65 6.24 15.48 11.88
C THR A 65 5.95 16.62 10.91
N ASP A 66 6.93 17.48 10.64
CA ASP A 66 6.88 18.49 9.59
C ASP A 66 6.88 17.88 8.18
N PHE A 67 7.51 16.71 8.02
CA PHE A 67 7.64 15.99 6.76
C PHE A 67 6.73 14.75 6.67
N ARG A 68 6.64 13.97 7.75
CA ARG A 68 5.80 12.78 7.89
C ARG A 68 5.12 12.80 9.25
N ASP A 69 3.84 13.11 9.21
CA ASP A 69 2.91 13.03 10.32
C ASP A 69 1.88 11.94 9.98
N SER A 70 2.10 10.75 10.50
CA SER A 70 1.22 9.59 10.36
C SER A 70 1.57 8.58 11.43
N ASP A 71 0.65 7.69 11.72
CA ASP A 71 0.96 6.50 12.49
C ASP A 71 1.18 5.30 11.58
N ARG A 72 1.95 4.33 12.07
CA ARG A 72 2.27 3.08 11.37
C ARG A 72 2.07 1.87 12.26
N CYS A 73 1.35 0.90 11.73
CA CYS A 73 1.33 -0.49 12.21
C CYS A 73 2.11 -1.35 11.22
N ILE A 74 2.93 -2.27 11.72
CA ILE A 74 3.69 -3.20 10.89
C ILE A 74 3.30 -4.62 11.28
N ILE A 75 2.89 -5.39 10.29
CA ILE A 75 2.56 -6.81 10.43
C ILE A 75 3.46 -7.58 9.46
N ASP A 76 4.32 -8.44 9.99
CA ASP A 76 5.11 -9.39 9.20
C ASP A 76 4.31 -10.70 9.09
N ASP A 77 3.71 -10.96 7.92
CA ASP A 77 2.89 -12.16 7.69
C ASP A 77 2.93 -12.61 6.22
N VAL A 78 3.62 -13.73 5.97
CA VAL A 78 3.80 -14.32 4.65
C VAL A 78 2.49 -14.80 4.04
N ASN A 79 1.59 -15.36 4.85
CA ASN A 79 0.34 -15.92 4.35
C ASN A 79 -0.60 -14.80 3.89
N MET A 80 -0.71 -13.74 4.68
CA MET A 80 -1.52 -12.57 4.34
C MET A 80 -0.99 -11.88 3.07
N ALA A 81 0.33 -11.72 2.96
CA ALA A 81 0.95 -11.19 1.75
C ALA A 81 0.68 -12.08 0.51
N ASN A 82 0.77 -13.40 0.66
CA ASN A 82 0.51 -14.35 -0.44
C ASN A 82 -0.96 -14.36 -0.89
N ILE A 83 -1.92 -14.32 0.04
CA ILE A 83 -3.35 -14.24 -0.29
C ILE A 83 -3.64 -12.95 -1.07
N LEU A 84 -3.08 -11.83 -0.63
CA LEU A 84 -3.22 -10.56 -1.33
C LEU A 84 -2.52 -10.58 -2.70
N PHE A 85 -1.33 -11.19 -2.79
CA PHE A 85 -0.61 -11.33 -4.05
C PHE A 85 -1.42 -12.14 -5.07
N GLN A 86 -1.90 -13.33 -4.70
CA GLN A 86 -2.73 -14.19 -5.57
C GLN A 86 -3.97 -13.46 -6.08
N ARG A 87 -4.57 -12.60 -5.24
CA ARG A 87 -5.74 -11.81 -5.59
C ARG A 87 -5.47 -10.81 -6.72
N ILE A 88 -4.28 -10.21 -6.77
CA ILE A 88 -3.96 -9.13 -7.71
C ILE A 88 -2.98 -9.54 -8.81
N GLU A 89 -2.39 -10.74 -8.73
CA GLU A 89 -1.26 -11.18 -9.55
C GLU A 89 -1.50 -11.04 -11.07
N SER A 90 -2.72 -11.35 -11.52
CA SER A 90 -3.09 -11.28 -12.94
C SER A 90 -3.09 -9.87 -13.52
N PHE A 91 -3.12 -8.85 -12.65
CA PHE A 91 -3.09 -7.43 -13.06
C PHE A 91 -1.68 -6.83 -13.02
N LEU A 92 -0.71 -7.54 -12.43
CA LEU A 92 0.64 -7.06 -12.25
C LEU A 92 1.51 -7.39 -13.47
N PRO A 93 2.46 -6.51 -13.84
CA PRO A 93 3.44 -6.84 -14.87
C PRO A 93 4.31 -8.01 -14.37
N LYS A 94 4.52 -9.02 -15.23
CA LYS A 94 5.41 -10.15 -14.90
C LYS A 94 6.89 -9.74 -14.83
N THR A 95 7.22 -8.61 -15.44
CA THR A 95 8.57 -8.01 -15.43
C THR A 95 8.50 -6.49 -15.31
N CYS A 96 9.40 -5.90 -14.53
CA CYS A 96 9.57 -4.44 -14.41
C CYS A 96 11.05 -4.12 -14.26
N ASP A 97 11.59 -3.20 -15.07
CA ASP A 97 13.00 -2.78 -15.01
C ASP A 97 14.03 -3.92 -15.01
N GLY A 98 13.75 -5.00 -15.76
CA GLY A 98 14.62 -6.19 -15.84
C GLY A 98 14.47 -7.17 -14.67
N TYR A 99 13.62 -6.87 -13.69
CA TYR A 99 13.27 -7.77 -12.59
C TYR A 99 12.03 -8.60 -12.90
N HIS A 100 11.94 -9.78 -12.30
CA HIS A 100 10.78 -10.67 -12.38
C HIS A 100 9.88 -10.53 -11.17
N LEU A 101 8.56 -10.57 -11.40
CA LEU A 101 7.57 -10.60 -10.33
C LEU A 101 7.62 -11.94 -9.60
N VAL A 102 7.83 -11.90 -8.28
CA VAL A 102 7.91 -13.11 -7.42
C VAL A 102 6.90 -13.12 -6.27
N GLY A 103 6.33 -11.97 -5.91
CA GLY A 103 5.41 -11.85 -4.77
C GLY A 103 5.32 -10.43 -4.22
N LEU A 104 4.56 -10.28 -3.13
CA LEU A 104 4.55 -9.09 -2.30
C LEU A 104 5.51 -9.26 -1.11
N ASN A 105 6.01 -8.14 -0.59
CA ASN A 105 6.82 -8.13 0.64
C ASN A 105 5.96 -8.55 1.84
N GLU A 106 6.45 -9.48 2.64
CA GLU A 106 5.77 -10.03 3.82
C GLU A 106 5.59 -9.02 4.96
N ARG A 107 6.35 -7.92 4.95
CA ARG A 107 6.24 -6.80 5.89
C ARG A 107 5.18 -5.81 5.41
N LEU A 108 3.93 -6.08 5.78
CA LEU A 108 2.79 -5.20 5.51
C LEU A 108 2.87 -3.97 6.41
N ARG A 109 2.75 -2.79 5.79
CA ARG A 109 2.81 -1.48 6.48
C ARG A 109 1.47 -0.80 6.35
N PHE A 110 0.77 -0.65 7.47
CA PHE A 110 -0.50 0.07 7.54
C PHE A 110 -0.24 1.47 8.06
N LEU A 111 -0.83 2.46 7.40
CA LEU A 111 -0.67 3.87 7.73
C LEU A 111 -2.02 4.45 8.09
N ARG A 112 -2.07 5.15 9.22
CA ARG A 112 -3.25 5.89 9.68
C ARG A 112 -2.93 7.38 9.70
N TYR A 113 -3.91 8.15 9.24
CA TYR A 113 -3.85 9.61 9.17
C TYR A 113 -5.10 10.18 9.81
N ASP A 114 -4.92 10.96 10.86
CA ASP A 114 -5.96 11.79 11.45
C ASP A 114 -6.09 13.14 10.69
N PRO A 115 -7.20 13.88 10.86
CA PRO A 115 -7.36 15.18 10.21
C PRO A 115 -6.18 16.13 10.48
N GLY A 116 -5.55 16.60 9.42
CA GLY A 116 -4.38 17.50 9.47
C GLY A 116 -3.02 16.78 9.38
N GLN A 117 -2.99 15.47 9.55
CA GLN A 117 -1.79 14.66 9.33
C GLN A 117 -1.45 14.55 7.83
N LYS A 118 -0.18 14.35 7.51
CA LYS A 118 0.34 14.43 6.14
C LYS A 118 1.60 13.61 5.94
N PHE A 119 1.89 13.30 4.69
CA PHE A 119 3.22 12.89 4.26
C PHE A 119 3.60 13.71 3.04
N GLU A 120 4.66 14.51 3.17
CA GLU A 120 5.15 15.37 2.09
C GLU A 120 5.59 14.56 0.86
N PRO A 121 5.55 15.17 -0.35
CA PRO A 121 6.03 14.54 -1.58
C PRO A 121 7.45 13.98 -1.43
N HIS A 122 7.65 12.74 -1.86
CA HIS A 122 8.92 12.03 -1.76
C HIS A 122 9.04 10.96 -2.85
N MET A 123 10.25 10.44 -3.04
CA MET A 123 10.50 9.32 -3.94
C MET A 123 10.68 8.03 -3.15
N GLY A 124 9.86 7.03 -3.47
CA GLY A 124 10.10 5.64 -3.10
C GLY A 124 11.34 5.08 -3.79
N LYS A 125 11.94 4.03 -3.21
CA LYS A 125 13.11 3.35 -3.79
C LYS A 125 12.76 2.02 -4.46
N ILE A 126 11.50 1.61 -4.39
CA ILE A 126 10.99 0.33 -4.87
C ILE A 126 9.65 0.55 -5.57
N ALA A 127 9.20 -0.43 -6.36
CA ALA A 127 7.82 -0.46 -6.79
C ALA A 127 6.91 -0.54 -5.55
N GLU A 128 5.99 0.40 -5.43
CA GLU A 128 5.08 0.51 -4.27
C GLU A 128 3.64 0.24 -4.70
N MET A 129 2.92 -0.49 -3.86
CA MET A 129 1.47 -0.67 -3.97
C MET A 129 0.82 -0.13 -2.72
N VAL A 130 -0.14 0.78 -2.91
CA VAL A 130 -0.87 1.42 -1.82
C VAL A 130 -2.35 1.05 -1.96
N PHE A 131 -2.88 0.45 -0.90
CA PHE A 131 -4.30 0.14 -0.80
C PHE A 131 -4.96 1.14 0.14
N TYR A 132 -6.00 1.81 -0.34
CA TYR A 132 -6.79 2.73 0.46
C TYR A 132 -7.90 1.95 1.16
N LEU A 133 -7.80 1.87 2.48
CA LEU A 133 -8.82 1.30 3.36
C LEU A 133 -9.56 2.47 3.99
N ASN A 134 -10.84 2.64 3.65
CA ASN A 134 -11.66 3.70 4.24
C ASN A 134 -12.62 3.09 5.25
N THR A 135 -12.76 3.72 6.42
CA THR A 135 -13.97 3.61 7.23
C THR A 135 -15.08 4.36 6.52
N ILE A 136 -16.28 3.78 6.45
CA ILE A 136 -17.50 4.46 6.00
C ILE A 136 -17.90 5.51 7.04
#